data_AF-A0A2V0P3I5-F1
#
_entry.id   AF-A0A2V0P3I5-F1
#
_cell.length_a   1.000
_cell.length_b   1.000
_cell.length_c   1.000
_cell.angle_alpha   90.00
_cell.angle_beta   90.00
_cell.angle_gamma   90.00
#
_symmetry.space_group_name_H-M   'P 1'
#
loop_
_entity.id
_entity.type
_entity.pdbx_description
1 polymer ?
#
loop_
_entity_poly.entity_id
_entity_poly.type
_entity_poly.pdbx_seq_one_letter_code
_entity_poly.pdbx_strand_id
1 'polypeptide(L)'
;MAPALAADFSSWLGNPERSDCVVRISVPRGSAEPSSSSKRRCAAAQRVREIPAHLIILQQAEYVKCRMNPCWSKEEPGVFELQLDDESEVEAAELLLRMLYSTADVGAPLRGAAAAADGDAPPPPQATLLRVMLLADRLQAALCATAAAHELAQRPALEWETVLAVYHLPPACADNPALAPLLAAAATGLVERLGDLDAAWLDPARAAELLALPFAAVAALVGDARTAASENTVFYTCDAWLAQHGGGEPEQQAALAAALRAPHLTPLYLAGVAGASDWLSRHISARELLGAAAFAAAHDVCRQRMLAKPAHPAARRAAWREPPRPESPAAKALHIAWNVPVSELQALHERAELEGVAHLPSPPSVWQGLRWDLRLHAARREGGVLVGVYVFAHLPPGCCEEAFVSASVKVEAAHLSRGFTVMPFSLGSPSACGLGTSEGRGFADAFGLGAGLRAGWDEAAWRAAGLVGERGSVSVRATIRDVA
;
A
#
# COMPACT_ATOMS: atom_id res chain seq x y z
N MET A 1 42.38 14.82 -20.94
CA MET A 1 43.05 13.50 -20.98
C MET A 1 42.01 12.49 -21.40
N ALA A 2 42.20 11.81 -22.53
CA ALA A 2 41.30 10.71 -22.90
C ALA A 2 41.48 9.57 -21.88
N PRO A 3 40.40 8.98 -21.35
CA PRO A 3 40.53 7.79 -20.50
C PRO A 3 41.22 6.70 -21.32
N ALA A 4 42.28 6.10 -20.76
CA ALA A 4 42.87 4.91 -21.34
C ALA A 4 41.75 3.88 -21.49
N LEU A 5 41.57 3.33 -22.70
CA LEU A 5 40.57 2.29 -22.95
C LEU A 5 40.87 1.13 -22.00
N ALA A 6 40.00 0.92 -21.02
CA ALA A 6 40.08 -0.25 -20.16
C ALA A 6 39.91 -1.47 -21.07
N ALA A 7 40.84 -2.43 -21.00
CA ALA A 7 40.67 -3.70 -21.69
C ALA A 7 39.39 -4.38 -21.20
N ASP A 8 38.64 -5.02 -22.10
CA ASP A 8 37.48 -5.84 -21.75
C ASP A 8 37.90 -7.32 -21.68
N PHE A 9 37.56 -7.98 -20.57
CA PHE A 9 37.88 -9.39 -20.33
C PHE A 9 36.65 -10.30 -20.46
N SER A 10 35.49 -9.78 -20.86
CA SER A 10 34.23 -10.53 -21.00
C SER A 10 34.39 -11.91 -21.68
N SER A 11 35.17 -11.98 -22.77
CA SER A 11 35.45 -13.22 -23.52
C SER A 11 36.30 -14.27 -22.78
N TRP A 12 36.88 -13.93 -21.63
CA TRP A 12 37.76 -14.83 -20.86
C TRP A 12 36.97 -15.63 -19.82
N LEU A 13 35.80 -15.16 -19.39
CA LEU A 13 34.98 -15.89 -18.42
C LEU A 13 34.54 -17.23 -19.01
N GLY A 14 34.75 -18.33 -18.26
CA GLY A 14 34.41 -19.68 -18.69
C GLY A 14 35.44 -20.34 -19.60
N ASN A 15 36.56 -19.68 -19.94
CA ASN A 15 37.64 -20.30 -20.71
C ASN A 15 38.58 -21.13 -19.80
N PRO A 16 38.57 -22.47 -19.88
CA PRO A 16 39.35 -23.33 -19.00
C PRO A 16 40.87 -23.29 -19.29
N GLU A 17 41.28 -22.89 -20.50
CA GLU A 17 42.70 -22.90 -20.89
C GLU A 17 43.51 -21.79 -20.20
N ARG A 18 42.83 -20.75 -19.72
CA ARG A 18 43.45 -19.55 -19.13
C ARG A 18 43.05 -19.31 -17.68
N SER A 19 42.08 -20.06 -17.17
CA SER A 19 41.60 -19.95 -15.79
C SER A 19 42.60 -20.49 -14.78
N ASP A 20 42.84 -19.74 -13.70
CA ASP A 20 43.61 -20.16 -12.53
C ASP A 20 42.72 -20.46 -11.31
N CYS A 21 41.40 -20.33 -11.47
CA CYS A 21 40.41 -20.55 -10.43
C CYS A 21 39.11 -21.13 -11.02
N VAL A 22 38.32 -21.84 -10.21
CA VAL A 22 36.95 -22.26 -10.54
C VAL A 22 35.99 -21.63 -9.54
N VAL A 23 35.00 -20.88 -10.03
CA VAL A 23 33.88 -20.43 -9.22
C VAL A 23 32.86 -21.55 -9.13
N ARG A 24 32.68 -22.10 -7.92
CA ARG A 24 31.71 -23.15 -7.63
C ARG A 24 30.49 -22.50 -7.00
N ILE A 25 29.37 -22.50 -7.72
CA ILE A 25 28.09 -21.98 -7.23
C ILE A 25 27.35 -23.12 -6.52
N SER A 26 27.05 -22.91 -5.24
CA SER A 26 26.35 -23.88 -4.40
C SER A 26 25.09 -23.29 -3.77
N VAL A 27 24.06 -24.12 -3.60
CA VAL A 27 22.79 -23.75 -2.94
C VAL A 27 22.54 -24.70 -1.76
N PRO A 28 21.88 -24.27 -0.67
CA PRO A 28 21.42 -25.15 0.37
C PRO A 28 20.61 -26.29 -0.24
N ARG A 29 20.96 -27.54 0.11
CA ARG A 29 20.15 -28.68 -0.29
C ARG A 29 18.81 -28.55 0.42
N GLY A 30 17.75 -28.22 -0.34
CA GLY A 30 16.40 -28.01 0.19
C GLY A 30 16.07 -29.12 1.19
N SER A 31 15.69 -28.74 2.41
CA SER A 31 15.45 -29.68 3.48
C SER A 31 14.30 -30.60 3.09
N ALA A 32 14.62 -31.80 2.61
CA ALA A 32 13.68 -32.88 2.47
C ALA A 32 13.22 -33.26 3.89
N GLU A 33 12.08 -32.69 4.29
CA GLU A 33 11.34 -32.87 5.53
C GLU A 33 12.11 -32.59 6.85
N PRO A 34 11.45 -31.93 7.83
CA PRO A 34 12.05 -31.68 9.14
C PRO A 34 12.12 -32.99 9.95
N SER A 35 13.18 -33.77 9.76
CA SER A 35 13.48 -34.88 10.67
C SER A 35 13.89 -34.32 12.03
N SER A 36 13.16 -34.68 13.08
CA SER A 36 13.12 -34.05 14.41
C SER A 36 14.32 -34.31 15.32
N SER A 37 15.54 -34.43 14.80
CA SER A 37 16.73 -34.69 15.62
C SER A 37 17.75 -33.53 15.58
N SER A 38 17.82 -32.79 16.69
CA SER A 38 18.58 -31.55 16.94
C SER A 38 20.11 -31.63 16.91
N LYS A 39 20.72 -32.32 15.93
CA LYS A 39 22.15 -32.13 15.63
C LYS A 39 22.26 -31.33 14.34
N ARG A 40 22.61 -30.05 14.46
CA ARG A 40 23.02 -29.14 13.36
C ARG A 40 24.21 -29.75 12.61
N ARG A 41 23.96 -30.75 11.77
CA ARG A 41 24.85 -31.06 10.65
C ARG A 41 24.63 -29.93 9.65
N CYS A 42 25.69 -29.20 9.31
CA CYS A 42 25.70 -28.36 8.12
C CYS A 42 25.23 -29.24 6.97
N ALA A 43 24.01 -29.00 6.49
CA ALA A 43 23.49 -29.69 5.33
C ALA A 43 24.49 -29.46 4.18
N ALA A 44 24.97 -30.53 3.57
CA ALA A 44 25.92 -30.42 2.48
C ALA A 44 25.28 -29.58 1.36
N ALA A 45 25.90 -28.45 1.00
CA ALA A 45 25.45 -27.61 -0.08
C ALA A 45 25.48 -28.39 -1.40
N GLN A 46 24.43 -28.23 -2.23
CA GLN A 46 24.36 -28.83 -3.54
C GLN A 46 25.11 -27.94 -4.53
N ARG A 47 26.06 -28.52 -5.25
CA ARG A 47 26.78 -27.84 -6.34
C ARG A 47 25.86 -27.76 -7.56
N VAL A 48 25.60 -26.55 -8.04
CA VAL A 48 24.69 -26.32 -9.18
C VAL A 48 25.47 -26.02 -10.46
N ARG A 49 26.55 -25.22 -10.32
CA ARG A 49 27.39 -24.78 -11.44
C ARG A 49 28.86 -24.66 -11.03
N GLU A 50 29.74 -24.88 -12.00
CA GLU A 50 31.18 -24.60 -11.91
C GLU A 50 31.61 -23.81 -13.13
N ILE A 51 32.27 -22.67 -12.91
CA ILE A 51 32.62 -21.71 -13.95
C ILE A 51 34.12 -21.43 -13.87
N PRO A 52 34.91 -21.78 -14.92
CA PRO A 52 36.30 -21.39 -15.01
C PRO A 52 36.48 -19.87 -14.95
N ALA A 53 37.40 -19.39 -14.10
CA ALA A 53 37.59 -17.99 -13.81
C ALA A 53 39.06 -17.62 -13.51
N HIS A 54 39.30 -16.32 -13.35
CA HIS A 54 40.59 -15.70 -13.15
C HIS A 54 40.59 -14.96 -11.83
N LEU A 55 41.43 -15.39 -10.89
CA LEU A 55 41.53 -14.86 -9.55
C LEU A 55 41.75 -13.34 -9.55
N ILE A 56 42.63 -12.87 -10.43
CA ILE A 56 42.97 -11.45 -10.55
C ILE A 56 41.76 -10.57 -10.91
N ILE A 57 40.79 -11.09 -11.66
CA ILE A 57 39.56 -10.36 -12.02
C ILE A 57 38.56 -10.43 -10.86
N LEU A 58 38.37 -11.61 -10.27
CA LEU A 58 37.42 -11.78 -9.16
C LEU A 58 37.80 -10.96 -7.92
N GLN A 59 39.10 -10.74 -7.68
CA GLN A 59 39.62 -9.92 -6.58
C GLN A 59 39.27 -8.43 -6.66
N GLN A 60 38.64 -7.97 -7.75
CA GLN A 60 38.03 -6.65 -7.81
C GLN A 60 36.83 -6.51 -6.84
N ALA A 61 36.20 -7.62 -6.47
CA ALA A 61 35.22 -7.65 -5.39
C ALA A 61 35.94 -7.88 -4.04
N GLU A 62 35.78 -6.94 -3.10
CA GLU A 62 36.52 -6.96 -1.83
C GLU A 62 36.20 -8.22 -0.99
N TYR A 63 34.96 -8.72 -1.08
CA TYR A 63 34.59 -9.99 -0.45
C TYR A 63 35.45 -11.17 -0.93
N VAL A 64 35.65 -11.28 -2.25
CA VAL A 64 36.45 -12.38 -2.83
C VAL A 64 37.90 -12.25 -2.40
N LYS A 65 38.44 -11.04 -2.44
CA LYS A 65 39.80 -10.74 -1.98
C LYS A 65 40.02 -11.13 -0.52
N CYS A 66 39.03 -10.90 0.35
CA CYS A 66 39.08 -11.33 1.75
C CYS A 66 38.99 -12.86 1.90
N ARG A 67 38.04 -13.50 1.21
CA ARG A 67 37.80 -14.95 1.28
C ARG A 67 38.93 -15.80 0.72
N MET A 68 39.62 -15.30 -0.31
CA MET A 68 40.71 -16.03 -0.97
C MET A 68 42.07 -15.76 -0.33
N ASN A 69 42.12 -15.05 0.80
CA ASN A 69 43.33 -14.96 1.60
C ASN A 69 43.72 -16.36 2.09
N PRO A 70 45.01 -16.78 1.99
CA PRO A 70 45.49 -18.12 2.40
C PRO A 70 45.10 -18.53 3.83
N CYS A 71 44.79 -17.58 4.70
CA CYS A 71 44.32 -17.84 6.06
C CYS A 71 42.89 -18.41 6.13
N TRP A 72 42.09 -18.31 5.06
CA TRP A 72 40.66 -18.64 5.06
C TRP A 72 40.30 -19.90 4.27
N SER A 73 41.01 -20.19 3.16
CA SER A 73 40.77 -21.42 2.39
C SER A 73 41.85 -22.47 2.69
N LYS A 74 41.48 -23.48 3.49
CA LYS A 74 42.27 -24.73 3.65
C LYS A 74 41.79 -25.84 2.71
N GLU A 75 40.69 -25.60 1.99
CA GLU A 75 39.96 -26.59 1.23
C GLU A 75 40.11 -26.25 -0.26
N GLU A 76 40.77 -27.14 -1.01
CA GLU A 76 40.98 -27.07 -2.47
C GLU A 76 41.58 -25.73 -3.00
N PRO A 77 42.92 -25.63 -3.16
CA PRO A 77 43.52 -24.45 -3.80
C PRO A 77 42.95 -24.25 -5.21
N GLY A 78 42.61 -23.01 -5.54
CA GLY A 78 42.04 -22.65 -6.85
C GLY A 78 40.52 -22.81 -6.97
N VAL A 79 39.78 -23.02 -5.86
CA VAL A 79 38.32 -23.03 -5.86
C VAL A 79 37.78 -21.85 -5.04
N PHE A 80 36.87 -21.08 -5.64
CA PHE A 80 36.08 -20.07 -4.93
C PHE A 80 34.63 -20.55 -4.82
N GLU A 81 34.17 -20.82 -3.60
CA GLU A 81 32.79 -21.23 -3.36
C GLU A 81 31.87 -20.00 -3.18
N LEU A 82 30.95 -19.81 -4.12
CA LEU A 82 29.88 -18.83 -4.05
C LEU A 82 28.60 -19.52 -3.59
N GLN A 83 28.31 -19.39 -2.30
CA GLN A 83 27.08 -19.91 -1.72
C GLN A 83 25.92 -18.93 -1.97
N LEU A 84 24.87 -19.41 -2.60
CA LEU A 84 23.61 -18.70 -2.85
C LEU A 84 22.54 -19.21 -1.90
N ASP A 85 21.49 -18.43 -1.67
CA ASP A 85 20.42 -18.83 -0.76
C ASP A 85 19.37 -19.71 -1.46
N ASP A 86 19.19 -19.51 -2.77
CA ASP A 86 18.18 -20.19 -3.59
C ASP A 86 18.69 -20.45 -5.02
N GLU A 87 18.14 -21.48 -5.68
CA GLU A 87 18.51 -21.83 -7.06
C GLU A 87 18.11 -20.75 -8.07
N SER A 88 17.09 -19.93 -7.77
CA SER A 88 16.70 -18.80 -8.62
C SER A 88 17.71 -17.64 -8.65
N GLU A 89 18.74 -17.67 -7.80
CA GLU A 89 19.85 -16.70 -7.80
C GLU A 89 20.98 -17.09 -8.76
N VAL A 90 21.01 -18.32 -9.29
CA VAL A 90 22.13 -18.82 -10.09
C VAL A 90 22.35 -17.98 -11.35
N GLU A 91 21.29 -17.63 -12.06
CA GLU A 91 21.37 -16.76 -13.24
C GLU A 91 21.90 -15.36 -12.89
N ALA A 92 21.46 -14.81 -11.76
CA ALA A 92 21.94 -13.51 -11.28
C ALA A 92 23.43 -13.56 -10.90
N ALA A 93 23.88 -14.67 -10.30
CA ALA A 93 25.29 -14.88 -9.99
C ALA A 93 26.14 -14.99 -11.27
N GLU A 94 25.68 -15.71 -12.29
CA GLU A 94 26.34 -15.78 -13.60
C GLU A 94 26.45 -14.41 -14.28
N LEU A 95 25.36 -13.63 -14.26
CA LEU A 95 25.35 -12.26 -14.79
C LEU A 95 26.32 -11.36 -14.01
N LEU A 96 26.35 -11.44 -12.68
CA LEU A 96 27.29 -10.69 -11.87
C LEU A 96 28.75 -11.04 -12.19
N LEU A 97 29.05 -12.33 -12.39
CA LEU A 97 30.39 -12.75 -12.82
C LEU A 97 30.73 -12.16 -14.20
N ARG A 98 29.79 -12.13 -15.15
CA ARG A 98 30.02 -11.45 -16.45
C ARG A 98 30.29 -9.97 -16.29
N MET A 99 29.59 -9.29 -15.36
CA MET A 99 29.81 -7.87 -15.08
C MET A 99 31.21 -7.59 -14.53
N LEU A 100 31.74 -8.44 -13.65
CA LEU A 100 33.11 -8.33 -13.14
C LEU A 100 34.17 -8.43 -14.24
N TYR A 101 33.87 -9.13 -15.34
CA TYR A 101 34.76 -9.27 -16.49
C TYR A 101 34.58 -8.16 -17.53
N SER A 102 33.43 -7.49 -17.53
CA SER A 102 33.08 -6.41 -18.45
C SER A 102 33.64 -5.06 -17.97
N THR A 103 34.96 -4.98 -17.79
CA THR A 103 35.65 -3.83 -17.18
C THR A 103 35.56 -2.53 -17.98
N ALA A 104 35.32 -2.61 -19.29
CA ALA A 104 35.10 -1.44 -20.14
C ALA A 104 33.69 -0.85 -19.98
N ASP A 105 32.70 -1.70 -19.71
CA ASP A 105 31.29 -1.34 -19.58
C ASP A 105 30.58 -2.37 -18.69
N VAL A 106 30.54 -2.11 -17.38
CA VAL A 106 29.98 -3.02 -16.37
C VAL A 106 28.49 -3.30 -16.63
N GLY A 107 27.78 -2.40 -17.33
CA GLY A 107 26.37 -2.55 -17.67
C GLY A 107 26.09 -3.36 -18.95
N ALA A 108 27.10 -3.59 -19.81
CA ALA A 108 26.90 -4.29 -21.08
C ALA A 108 26.22 -5.67 -20.94
N PRO A 109 26.58 -6.53 -19.96
CA PRO A 109 25.90 -7.81 -19.76
C PRO A 109 24.42 -7.68 -19.40
N LEU A 110 24.04 -6.60 -18.71
CA LEU A 110 22.67 -6.35 -18.26
C LEU A 110 21.76 -5.83 -19.38
N ARG A 111 22.35 -5.24 -20.42
CA ARG A 111 21.62 -4.80 -21.62
C ARG A 111 21.43 -5.90 -22.67
N GLY A 112 21.94 -7.11 -22.41
CA GLY A 112 21.93 -8.22 -23.37
C GLY A 112 23.04 -8.15 -24.43
N ALA A 113 23.86 -7.10 -24.43
CA ALA A 113 24.84 -6.83 -25.49
C ALA A 113 26.04 -7.81 -25.51
N ALA A 114 26.34 -8.48 -24.40
CA ALA A 114 27.54 -9.32 -24.28
C ALA A 114 27.31 -10.82 -24.55
N ALA A 115 26.05 -11.28 -24.64
CA ALA A 115 25.73 -12.72 -24.62
C ALA A 115 25.52 -13.36 -26.00
N ALA A 116 25.37 -12.59 -27.07
CA ALA A 116 25.14 -13.12 -28.41
C ALA A 116 26.10 -12.51 -29.42
N ALA A 117 26.91 -13.36 -30.07
CA ALA A 117 27.61 -12.99 -31.31
C ALA A 117 26.64 -12.50 -32.41
N ASP A 118 25.33 -12.78 -32.24
CA ASP A 118 24.23 -12.42 -33.13
C ASP A 118 23.33 -11.27 -32.62
N GLY A 119 23.70 -10.58 -31.52
CA GLY A 119 23.15 -9.26 -31.16
C GLY A 119 21.71 -9.15 -30.61
N ASP A 120 20.91 -10.22 -30.56
CA ASP A 120 19.45 -10.13 -30.26
C ASP A 120 18.99 -10.78 -28.93
N ALA A 121 19.87 -10.95 -27.94
CA ALA A 121 19.42 -11.49 -26.64
C ALA A 121 18.51 -10.47 -25.92
N PRO A 122 17.30 -10.87 -25.45
CA PRO A 122 16.44 -9.97 -24.70
C PRO A 122 17.11 -9.56 -23.38
N PRO A 123 16.83 -8.34 -22.88
CA PRO A 123 17.39 -7.91 -21.61
C PRO A 123 16.85 -8.79 -20.47
N PRO A 124 17.63 -9.02 -19.40
CA PRO A 124 17.20 -9.86 -18.28
C PRO A 124 15.90 -9.34 -17.63
N PRO A 125 15.07 -10.22 -17.05
CA PRO A 125 13.90 -9.83 -16.26
C PRO A 125 14.26 -8.90 -15.08
N GLN A 126 13.33 -8.06 -14.64
CA GLN A 126 13.57 -7.11 -13.53
C GLN A 126 13.94 -7.84 -12.23
N ALA A 127 13.27 -8.96 -11.93
CA ALA A 127 13.59 -9.81 -10.79
C ALA A 127 15.05 -10.31 -10.81
N THR A 128 15.59 -10.67 -11.97
CA THR A 128 16.98 -11.08 -12.12
C THR A 128 17.93 -9.90 -11.90
N LEU A 129 17.64 -8.72 -12.45
CA LEU A 129 18.46 -7.52 -12.22
C LEU A 129 18.50 -7.11 -10.74
N LEU A 130 17.37 -7.20 -10.05
CA LEU A 130 17.30 -6.89 -8.62
C LEU A 130 18.15 -7.88 -7.80
N ARG A 131 18.10 -9.18 -8.13
CA ARG A 131 18.97 -10.18 -7.52
C ARG A 131 20.44 -9.90 -7.80
N VAL A 132 20.80 -9.50 -9.02
CA VAL A 132 22.18 -9.09 -9.35
C VAL A 132 22.62 -7.92 -8.45
N MET A 133 21.77 -6.92 -8.27
CA MET A 133 22.08 -5.78 -7.40
C MET A 133 22.33 -6.20 -5.94
N LEU A 134 21.45 -7.04 -5.38
CA LEU A 134 21.57 -7.55 -4.01
C LEU A 134 22.80 -8.44 -3.82
N LEU A 135 23.07 -9.33 -4.78
CA LEU A 135 24.27 -10.18 -4.77
C LEU A 135 25.55 -9.35 -4.89
N ALA A 136 25.54 -8.32 -5.74
CA ALA A 136 26.67 -7.41 -5.90
C ALA A 136 26.95 -6.65 -4.60
N ASP A 137 25.92 -6.16 -3.91
CA ASP A 137 26.07 -5.55 -2.58
C ASP A 137 26.66 -6.53 -1.56
N ARG A 138 26.11 -7.76 -1.49
CA ARG A 138 26.61 -8.84 -0.61
C ARG A 138 28.08 -9.17 -0.84
N LEU A 139 28.53 -9.15 -2.10
CA LEU A 139 29.92 -9.40 -2.50
C LEU A 139 30.80 -8.13 -2.50
N GLN A 140 30.25 -6.99 -2.08
CA GLN A 140 30.93 -5.68 -2.06
C GLN A 140 31.46 -5.26 -3.44
N ALA A 141 30.74 -5.61 -4.51
CA ALA A 141 31.00 -5.22 -5.88
C ALA A 141 30.20 -3.95 -6.24
N ALA A 142 30.55 -2.81 -5.62
CA ALA A 142 29.76 -1.56 -5.66
C ALA A 142 29.46 -1.05 -7.09
N LEU A 143 30.41 -1.17 -8.03
CA LEU A 143 30.20 -0.78 -9.42
C LEU A 143 29.14 -1.64 -10.11
N CYS A 144 29.09 -2.94 -9.80
CA CYS A 144 28.10 -3.85 -10.35
C CYS A 144 26.70 -3.56 -9.76
N ALA A 145 26.61 -3.35 -8.45
CA ALA A 145 25.36 -2.97 -7.80
C ALA A 145 24.79 -1.68 -8.39
N THR A 146 25.66 -0.67 -8.59
CA THR A 146 25.29 0.62 -9.21
C THR A 146 24.81 0.44 -10.65
N ALA A 147 25.52 -0.35 -11.46
CA ALA A 147 25.11 -0.62 -12.84
C ALA A 147 23.75 -1.34 -12.90
N ALA A 148 23.52 -2.35 -12.04
CA ALA A 148 22.25 -3.06 -11.97
C ALA A 148 21.09 -2.15 -11.56
N ALA A 149 21.30 -1.30 -10.56
CA ALA A 149 20.31 -0.32 -10.13
C ALA A 149 20.00 0.72 -11.21
N HIS A 150 21.04 1.17 -11.95
CA HIS A 150 20.87 2.08 -13.06
C HIS A 150 20.01 1.45 -14.16
N GLU A 151 20.32 0.22 -14.58
CA GLU A 151 19.54 -0.49 -15.61
C GLU A 151 18.09 -0.76 -15.19
N LEU A 152 17.84 -1.04 -13.91
CA LEU A 152 16.48 -1.10 -13.36
C LEU A 152 15.78 0.26 -13.44
N ALA A 153 16.46 1.34 -13.05
CA ALA A 153 15.89 2.69 -13.08
C ALA A 153 15.60 3.21 -14.50
N GLN A 154 16.27 2.68 -15.53
CA GLN A 154 16.01 3.00 -16.93
C GLN A 154 14.81 2.24 -17.52
N ARG A 155 14.19 1.32 -16.77
CA ARG A 155 12.99 0.62 -17.25
C ARG A 155 11.82 1.62 -17.36
N PRO A 156 10.99 1.55 -18.42
CA PRO A 156 9.85 2.45 -18.57
C PRO A 156 8.86 2.39 -17.41
N ALA A 157 8.66 1.19 -16.84
CA ALA A 157 7.86 0.96 -15.65
C ALA A 157 8.46 -0.21 -14.86
N LEU A 158 8.49 -0.08 -13.54
CA LEU A 158 8.89 -1.18 -12.66
C LEU A 158 7.71 -2.13 -12.43
N GLU A 159 7.99 -3.43 -12.44
CA GLU A 159 7.03 -4.45 -11.99
C GLU A 159 6.71 -4.23 -10.51
N TRP A 160 5.47 -4.55 -10.10
CA TRP A 160 5.01 -4.25 -8.75
C TRP A 160 5.84 -4.96 -7.67
N GLU A 161 6.21 -6.21 -7.93
CA GLU A 161 7.07 -7.01 -7.07
C GLU A 161 8.46 -6.36 -6.92
N THR A 162 8.97 -5.75 -8.00
CA THR A 162 10.24 -5.02 -7.97
C THR A 162 10.10 -3.72 -7.17
N VAL A 163 9.00 -2.99 -7.31
CA VAL A 163 8.70 -1.80 -6.50
C VAL A 163 8.72 -2.15 -5.01
N LEU A 164 7.98 -3.19 -4.60
CA LEU A 164 7.93 -3.63 -3.21
C LEU A 164 9.30 -4.08 -2.69
N ALA A 165 10.04 -4.84 -3.50
CA ALA A 165 11.35 -5.33 -3.10
C ALA A 165 12.39 -4.21 -2.94
N VAL A 166 12.28 -3.12 -3.71
CA VAL A 166 13.10 -1.90 -3.50
C VAL A 166 12.82 -1.26 -2.14
N TYR A 167 11.58 -1.28 -1.65
CA TYR A 167 11.24 -0.80 -0.30
C TYR A 167 11.59 -1.78 0.83
N HIS A 168 11.98 -3.01 0.51
CA HIS A 168 12.51 -4.00 1.44
C HIS A 168 14.05 -4.01 1.50
N LEU A 169 14.72 -3.14 0.74
CA LEU A 169 16.18 -3.07 0.76
C LEU A 169 16.71 -2.76 2.17
N PRO A 170 17.83 -3.36 2.57
CA PRO A 170 18.50 -2.99 3.82
C PRO A 170 18.80 -1.48 3.86
N PRO A 171 18.78 -0.84 5.05
CA PRO A 171 19.05 0.60 5.18
C PRO A 171 20.37 1.03 4.53
N ALA A 172 21.44 0.22 4.67
CA ALA A 172 22.73 0.50 4.05
C ALA A 172 22.67 0.61 2.51
N CYS A 173 21.79 -0.16 1.86
CA CYS A 173 21.55 -0.05 0.42
C CYS A 173 20.69 1.18 0.12
N ALA A 174 19.61 1.41 0.87
CA ALA A 174 18.71 2.55 0.66
C ALA A 174 19.41 3.91 0.80
N ASP A 175 20.41 4.01 1.68
CA ASP A 175 21.21 5.21 1.90
C ASP A 175 22.27 5.44 0.79
N ASN A 176 22.47 4.47 -0.12
CA ASN A 176 23.42 4.61 -1.20
C ASN A 176 22.88 5.59 -2.27
N PRO A 177 23.55 6.73 -2.52
CA PRO A 177 23.08 7.73 -3.49
C PRO A 177 23.01 7.18 -4.92
N ALA A 178 23.75 6.10 -5.23
CA ALA A 178 23.67 5.42 -6.52
C ALA A 178 22.31 4.77 -6.78
N LEU A 179 21.56 4.42 -5.73
CA LEU A 179 20.21 3.83 -5.83
C LEU A 179 19.10 4.90 -5.90
N ALA A 180 19.40 6.18 -5.72
CA ALA A 180 18.40 7.24 -5.73
C ALA A 180 17.51 7.25 -6.99
N PRO A 181 18.02 7.02 -8.22
CA PRO A 181 17.17 6.90 -9.40
C PRO A 181 16.21 5.70 -9.34
N LEU A 182 16.65 4.57 -8.80
CA LEU A 182 15.82 3.37 -8.64
C LEU A 182 14.72 3.60 -7.59
N LEU A 183 15.06 4.23 -6.47
CA LEU A 183 14.09 4.63 -5.43
C LEU A 183 13.05 5.62 -5.98
N ALA A 184 13.47 6.57 -6.83
CA ALA A 184 12.55 7.50 -7.49
C ALA A 184 11.61 6.81 -8.50
N ALA A 185 12.12 5.82 -9.24
CA ALA A 185 11.31 4.99 -10.12
C ALA A 185 10.31 4.14 -9.32
N ALA A 186 10.75 3.53 -8.21
CA ALA A 186 9.88 2.77 -7.31
C ALA A 186 8.80 3.64 -6.67
N ALA A 187 9.14 4.86 -6.23
CA ALA A 187 8.17 5.83 -5.73
C ALA A 187 7.14 6.22 -6.78
N THR A 188 7.55 6.33 -8.04
CA THR A 188 6.62 6.60 -9.15
C THR A 188 5.67 5.43 -9.37
N GLY A 189 6.16 4.19 -9.45
CA GLY A 189 5.29 3.01 -9.55
C GLY A 189 4.34 2.85 -8.34
N LEU A 190 4.80 3.21 -7.14
CA LEU A 190 3.98 3.23 -5.94
C LEU A 190 2.84 4.25 -6.01
N VAL A 191 3.13 5.49 -6.43
CA VAL A 191 2.11 6.53 -6.63
C VAL A 191 1.17 6.20 -7.78
N GLU A 192 1.66 5.64 -8.89
CA GLU A 192 0.80 5.22 -9.99
C GLU A 192 -0.20 4.13 -9.57
N ARG A 193 0.24 3.20 -8.73
CA ARG A 193 -0.60 2.07 -8.29
C ARG A 193 -1.49 2.38 -7.10
N LEU A 194 -1.03 3.15 -6.12
CA LEU A 194 -1.72 3.39 -4.84
C LEU A 194 -1.76 4.87 -4.42
N GLY A 195 -1.29 5.79 -5.28
CA GLY A 195 -1.24 7.23 -4.99
C GLY A 195 -2.59 7.90 -4.80
N ASP A 196 -3.67 7.34 -5.36
CA ASP A 196 -5.03 7.75 -5.04
C ASP A 196 -5.55 6.92 -3.85
N LEU A 197 -5.34 7.42 -2.63
CA LEU A 197 -5.68 6.70 -1.41
C LEU A 197 -7.20 6.56 -1.23
N ASP A 198 -7.97 7.59 -1.61
CA ASP A 198 -9.43 7.51 -1.55
C ASP A 198 -9.93 6.41 -2.49
N ALA A 199 -9.41 6.30 -3.71
CA ALA A 199 -9.77 5.21 -4.62
C ALA A 199 -9.25 3.84 -4.16
N ALA A 200 -8.06 3.78 -3.55
CA ALA A 200 -7.50 2.53 -3.02
C ALA A 200 -8.37 1.95 -1.89
N TRP A 201 -8.90 2.81 -1.01
CA TRP A 201 -9.79 2.40 0.08
C TRP A 201 -11.21 1.99 -0.36
N LEU A 202 -11.63 2.40 -1.55
CA LEU A 202 -12.90 1.97 -2.15
C LEU A 202 -12.82 0.58 -2.80
N ASP A 203 -11.61 0.10 -3.12
CA ASP A 203 -11.37 -1.22 -3.68
C ASP A 203 -10.77 -2.15 -2.60
N PRO A 204 -11.51 -3.19 -2.14
CA PRO A 204 -11.03 -4.09 -1.10
C PRO A 204 -9.68 -4.75 -1.40
N ALA A 205 -9.38 -5.05 -2.67
CA ALA A 205 -8.11 -5.67 -3.05
C ALA A 205 -6.95 -4.67 -2.90
N ARG A 206 -7.15 -3.42 -3.35
CA ARG A 206 -6.14 -2.36 -3.20
C ARG A 206 -5.99 -1.90 -1.76
N ALA A 207 -7.07 -1.90 -0.96
CA ALA A 207 -7.00 -1.64 0.47
C ALA A 207 -6.15 -2.70 1.19
N ALA A 208 -6.34 -3.99 0.86
CA ALA A 208 -5.51 -5.07 1.41
C ALA A 208 -4.05 -4.93 0.97
N GLU A 209 -3.80 -4.55 -0.28
CA GLU A 209 -2.45 -4.31 -0.81
C GLU A 209 -1.77 -3.12 -0.11
N LEU A 210 -2.49 -2.01 0.08
CA LEU A 210 -2.04 -0.83 0.82
C LEU A 210 -1.65 -1.18 2.27
N LEU A 211 -2.46 -2.00 2.92
CA LEU A 211 -2.20 -2.47 4.27
C LEU A 211 -1.08 -3.51 4.37
N ALA A 212 -0.71 -4.17 3.28
CA ALA A 212 0.40 -5.12 3.23
C ALA A 212 1.75 -4.46 2.91
N LEU A 213 1.76 -3.16 2.61
CA LEU A 213 2.99 -2.44 2.28
C LEU A 213 3.99 -2.45 3.45
N PRO A 214 5.31 -2.55 3.18
CA PRO A 214 6.32 -2.28 4.19
C PRO A 214 6.28 -0.82 4.62
N PHE A 215 6.72 -0.55 5.85
CA PHE A 215 6.72 0.79 6.43
C PHE A 215 7.36 1.85 5.51
N ALA A 216 8.51 1.54 4.90
CA ALA A 216 9.20 2.49 4.02
C ALA A 216 8.35 2.89 2.81
N ALA A 217 7.55 1.96 2.25
CA ALA A 217 6.63 2.26 1.17
C ALA A 217 5.46 3.12 1.65
N VAL A 218 4.85 2.80 2.80
CA VAL A 218 3.76 3.63 3.36
C VAL A 218 4.25 5.04 3.64
N ALA A 219 5.40 5.20 4.30
CA ALA A 219 6.01 6.49 4.59
C ALA A 219 6.31 7.29 3.31
N ALA A 220 6.83 6.65 2.27
CA ALA A 220 7.05 7.28 0.97
C ALA A 220 5.73 7.71 0.31
N LEU A 221 4.72 6.84 0.32
CA LEU A 221 3.40 7.11 -0.26
C LEU A 221 2.71 8.28 0.43
N VAL A 222 2.63 8.29 1.76
CA VAL A 222 1.99 9.42 2.48
C VAL A 222 2.86 10.68 2.48
N GLY A 223 4.17 10.56 2.31
CA GLY A 223 5.07 11.70 2.18
C GLY A 223 5.08 12.34 0.78
N ASP A 224 4.69 11.61 -0.26
CA ASP A 224 4.77 12.10 -1.65
C ASP A 224 3.71 13.18 -1.91
N ALA A 225 4.14 14.28 -2.57
CA ALA A 225 3.27 15.40 -2.91
C ALA A 225 2.25 15.07 -4.00
N ARG A 226 2.48 14.02 -4.78
CA ARG A 226 1.60 13.54 -5.86
C ARG A 226 0.47 12.65 -5.35
N THR A 227 0.57 12.14 -4.12
CA THR A 227 -0.47 11.29 -3.51
C THR A 227 -1.76 12.07 -3.36
N ALA A 228 -2.79 11.64 -4.11
CA ALA A 228 -4.11 12.23 -4.13
C ALA A 228 -4.98 11.63 -3.02
N ALA A 229 -5.38 12.47 -2.06
CA ALA A 229 -6.18 12.05 -0.92
C ALA A 229 -6.72 13.26 -0.17
N SER A 230 -7.85 13.13 0.50
CA SER A 230 -8.12 13.99 1.66
C SER A 230 -7.11 13.71 2.78
N GLU A 231 -6.74 14.72 3.56
CA GLU A 231 -5.81 14.50 4.68
C GLU A 231 -6.42 13.58 5.76
N ASN A 232 -7.76 13.54 5.86
CA ASN A 232 -8.48 12.58 6.70
C ASN A 232 -8.20 11.12 6.26
N THR A 233 -8.16 10.87 4.95
CA THR A 233 -7.84 9.55 4.39
C THR A 233 -6.37 9.19 4.62
N VAL A 234 -5.46 10.16 4.58
CA VAL A 234 -4.05 9.94 4.95
C VAL A 234 -3.93 9.55 6.41
N PHE A 235 -4.59 10.28 7.32
CA PHE A 235 -4.64 9.92 8.74
C PHE A 235 -5.20 8.51 8.92
N TYR A 236 -6.35 8.20 8.30
CA TYR A 236 -6.97 6.88 8.37
C TYR A 236 -6.03 5.77 7.87
N THR A 237 -5.30 6.03 6.78
CA THR A 237 -4.32 5.09 6.22
C THR A 237 -3.21 4.78 7.21
N CYS A 238 -2.62 5.82 7.83
CA CYS A 238 -1.60 5.64 8.86
C CYS A 238 -2.13 4.85 10.05
N ASP A 239 -3.31 5.20 10.55
CA ASP A 239 -3.94 4.56 11.72
C ASP A 239 -4.25 3.08 11.45
N ALA A 240 -4.87 2.77 10.31
CA ALA A 240 -5.21 1.41 9.92
C ALA A 240 -3.96 0.55 9.69
N TRP A 241 -2.92 1.11 9.05
CA TRP A 241 -1.65 0.40 8.86
C TRP A 241 -0.95 0.10 10.19
N LEU A 242 -0.88 1.08 11.10
CA LEU A 242 -0.30 0.89 12.42
C LEU A 242 -1.09 -0.16 13.21
N ALA A 243 -2.43 -0.10 13.20
CA ALA A 243 -3.28 -1.08 13.87
C ALA A 243 -3.02 -2.52 13.39
N GLN A 244 -2.84 -2.73 12.07
CA GLN A 244 -2.51 -4.04 11.50
C GLN A 244 -1.11 -4.53 11.89
N HIS A 245 -0.17 -3.62 12.15
CA HIS A 245 1.22 -3.93 12.50
C HIS A 245 1.51 -3.79 14.00
N GLY A 246 0.50 -4.01 14.86
CA GLY A 246 0.67 -4.03 16.31
C GLY A 246 1.02 -2.66 16.92
N GLY A 247 0.64 -1.57 16.25
CA GLY A 247 0.89 -0.18 16.64
C GLY A 247 2.18 0.41 16.04
N GLY A 248 3.06 -0.39 15.43
CA GLY A 248 4.34 0.05 14.89
C GLY A 248 5.34 0.57 15.94
N GLU A 249 6.59 0.72 15.53
CA GLU A 249 7.66 1.26 16.39
C GLU A 249 7.52 2.79 16.57
N PRO A 250 8.05 3.38 17.66
CA PRO A 250 7.97 4.82 17.90
C PRO A 250 8.54 5.69 16.77
N GLU A 251 9.62 5.24 16.12
CA GLU A 251 10.20 5.94 14.97
C GLU A 251 9.24 5.95 13.77
N GLN A 252 8.49 4.86 13.58
CA GLN A 252 7.50 4.74 12.52
C GLN A 252 6.32 5.67 12.77
N GLN A 253 5.80 5.69 14.00
CA GLN A 253 4.75 6.61 14.43
C GLN A 253 5.18 8.07 14.25
N ALA A 254 6.42 8.41 14.62
CA ALA A 254 6.97 9.75 14.48
C ALA A 254 7.07 10.18 13.01
N ALA A 255 7.53 9.30 12.12
CA ALA A 255 7.65 9.57 10.70
C ALA A 255 6.28 9.77 10.03
N LEU A 256 5.29 8.92 10.33
CA LEU A 256 3.93 9.09 9.82
C LEU A 256 3.29 10.38 10.36
N ALA A 257 3.49 10.71 11.63
CA ALA A 257 3.03 11.97 12.21
C ALA A 257 3.69 13.20 11.56
N ALA A 258 4.96 13.09 11.15
CA ALA A 258 5.69 14.15 10.47
C ALA A 258 5.21 14.37 9.02
N ALA A 259 4.69 13.33 8.36
CA ALA A 259 4.15 13.39 7.01
C ALA A 259 2.72 13.98 6.95
N LEU A 260 1.99 13.99 8.09
CA LEU A 260 0.65 14.56 8.15
C LEU A 260 0.64 16.08 8.01
N ARG A 261 -0.16 16.57 7.08
CA ARG A 261 -0.44 17.99 6.87
C ARG A 261 -1.60 18.43 7.75
N ALA A 262 -1.42 18.36 9.07
CA ALA A 262 -2.50 18.55 10.05
C ALA A 262 -3.41 19.78 9.82
N PRO A 263 -2.94 20.95 9.35
CA PRO A 263 -3.84 22.06 9.02
C PRO A 263 -4.89 21.77 7.94
N HIS A 264 -4.73 20.70 7.15
CA HIS A 264 -5.67 20.29 6.11
C HIS A 264 -6.60 19.15 6.53
N LEU A 265 -6.51 18.69 7.79
CA LEU A 265 -7.53 17.82 8.39
C LEU A 265 -8.83 18.60 8.60
N THR A 266 -9.97 17.92 8.48
CA THR A 266 -11.26 18.57 8.75
C THR A 266 -11.39 18.92 10.25
N PRO A 267 -12.23 19.91 10.62
CA PRO A 267 -12.44 20.25 12.03
C PRO A 267 -12.84 19.05 12.89
N LEU A 268 -13.68 18.16 12.34
CA LEU A 268 -14.07 16.90 12.98
C LEU A 268 -12.84 16.02 13.31
N TYR A 269 -11.93 15.85 12.36
CA TYR A 269 -10.72 15.07 12.56
C TYR A 269 -9.77 15.71 13.56
N LEU A 270 -9.56 17.03 13.47
CA LEU A 270 -8.67 17.74 14.39
C LEU A 270 -9.16 17.67 15.83
N ALA A 271 -10.45 17.87 16.06
CA ALA A 271 -11.02 17.94 17.40
C ALA A 271 -11.33 16.56 18.00
N GLY A 272 -11.85 15.63 17.20
CA GLY A 272 -12.33 14.33 17.68
C GLY A 272 -11.34 13.19 17.51
N VAL A 273 -10.68 13.11 16.36
CA VAL A 273 -9.90 11.90 15.99
C VAL A 273 -8.43 12.06 16.37
N ALA A 274 -7.78 13.10 15.84
CA ALA A 274 -6.35 13.33 16.00
C ALA A 274 -5.95 13.53 17.48
N GLY A 275 -6.78 14.23 18.25
CA GLY A 275 -6.55 14.47 19.67
C GLY A 275 -6.73 13.24 20.56
N ALA A 276 -7.56 12.27 20.14
CA ALA A 276 -7.83 11.03 20.86
C ALA A 276 -6.92 9.87 20.41
N SER A 277 -6.17 10.04 19.34
CA SER A 277 -5.26 9.03 18.82
C SER A 277 -4.00 8.89 19.69
N ASP A 278 -3.80 7.70 20.26
CA ASP A 278 -2.65 7.39 21.11
C ASP A 278 -1.31 7.55 20.40
N TRP A 279 -1.21 7.10 19.13
CA TRP A 279 0.04 7.20 18.39
C TRP A 279 0.35 8.64 17.98
N LEU A 280 -0.66 9.40 17.56
CA LEU A 280 -0.45 10.78 17.12
C LEU A 280 -0.16 11.72 18.30
N SER A 281 -0.89 11.57 19.41
CA SER A 281 -0.77 12.45 20.59
C SER A 281 0.60 12.39 21.27
N ARG A 282 1.37 11.30 21.09
CA ARG A 282 2.78 11.18 21.50
C ARG A 282 3.71 12.10 20.72
N HIS A 283 3.36 12.41 19.47
CA HIS A 283 4.21 13.17 18.54
C HIS A 283 3.68 14.55 18.21
N ILE A 284 2.37 14.80 18.34
CA ILE A 284 1.72 16.08 18.12
C ILE A 284 0.83 16.39 19.33
N SER A 285 1.23 17.39 20.11
CA SER A 285 0.47 17.76 21.31
C SER A 285 -0.89 18.40 20.97
N ALA A 286 -1.84 18.35 21.90
CA ALA A 286 -3.13 19.04 21.75
C ALA A 286 -2.98 20.55 21.45
N ARG A 287 -1.97 21.21 22.03
CA ARG A 287 -1.63 22.61 21.72
C ARG A 287 -1.19 22.80 20.27
N GLU A 288 -0.46 21.84 19.73
CA GLU A 288 -0.07 21.85 18.32
C GLU A 288 -1.27 21.65 17.40
N LEU A 289 -2.16 20.70 17.71
CA LEU A 289 -3.41 20.49 16.95
C LEU A 289 -4.30 21.74 16.95
N LEU A 290 -4.43 22.44 18.09
CA LEU A 290 -5.12 23.74 18.14
C LEU A 290 -4.42 24.78 17.26
N GLY A 291 -3.08 24.78 17.25
CA GLY A 291 -2.29 25.62 16.36
C GLY A 291 -2.50 25.28 14.87
N ALA A 292 -2.69 24.01 14.53
CA ALA A 292 -3.03 23.56 13.18
C ALA A 292 -4.41 24.09 12.77
N ALA A 293 -5.42 23.94 13.62
CA ALA A 293 -6.77 24.47 13.38
C ALA A 293 -6.77 26.00 13.21
N ALA A 294 -6.05 26.72 14.07
CA ALA A 294 -5.92 28.16 13.97
C ALA A 294 -5.19 28.59 12.68
N PHE A 295 -4.16 27.83 12.26
CA PHE A 295 -3.45 28.08 11.00
C PHE A 295 -4.33 27.82 9.78
N ALA A 296 -5.12 26.75 9.81
CA ALA A 296 -6.10 26.40 8.78
C ALA A 296 -7.14 27.51 8.59
N ALA A 297 -7.68 28.05 9.68
CA ALA A 297 -8.69 29.11 9.65
C ALA A 297 -8.13 30.52 9.36
N ALA A 298 -6.82 30.73 9.51
CA ALA A 298 -6.21 32.05 9.36
C ALA A 298 -6.15 32.52 7.90
N HIS A 299 -6.38 33.82 7.68
CA HIS A 299 -6.05 34.48 6.41
C HIS A 299 -4.54 34.45 6.12
N ASP A 300 -4.15 34.57 4.85
CA ASP A 300 -2.76 34.45 4.41
C ASP A 300 -1.79 35.39 5.14
N VAL A 301 -2.17 36.65 5.37
CA VAL A 301 -1.34 37.61 6.12
C VAL A 301 -1.07 37.12 7.55
N CYS A 302 -2.07 36.52 8.19
CA CYS A 302 -1.94 35.93 9.52
C CYS A 302 -1.09 34.66 9.48
N ARG A 303 -1.29 33.79 8.47
CA ARG A 303 -0.46 32.59 8.26
C ARG A 303 1.01 32.94 8.11
N GLN A 304 1.35 33.94 7.29
CA GLN A 304 2.74 34.40 7.14
C GLN A 304 3.33 34.91 8.46
N ARG A 305 2.56 35.67 9.25
CA ARG A 305 2.97 36.10 10.60
C ARG A 305 3.15 34.94 11.57
N MET A 306 2.36 33.87 11.45
CA MET A 306 2.50 32.65 12.25
C MET A 306 3.77 31.89 11.85
N LEU A 307 4.06 31.75 10.56
CA LEU A 307 5.28 31.11 10.05
C LEU A 307 6.56 31.86 10.43
N ALA A 308 6.49 33.18 10.53
CA ALA A 308 7.61 34.01 10.97
C ALA A 308 7.96 33.83 12.47
N LYS A 309 7.11 33.16 13.26
CA LYS A 309 7.35 32.89 14.69
C LYS A 309 7.93 31.48 14.86
N PRO A 310 9.22 31.32 15.22
CA PRO A 310 9.85 29.99 15.35
C PRO A 310 9.17 29.06 16.37
N ALA A 311 8.51 29.65 17.39
CA ALA A 311 7.77 28.90 18.40
C ALA A 311 6.43 28.35 17.88
N HIS A 312 5.93 28.81 16.73
CA HIS A 312 4.68 28.33 16.16
C HIS A 312 4.85 26.93 15.55
N PRO A 313 3.94 25.98 15.80
CA PRO A 313 4.06 24.61 15.28
C PRO A 313 4.23 24.52 13.76
N ALA A 314 3.48 25.32 13.00
CA ALA A 314 3.60 25.39 11.54
C ALA A 314 4.96 25.88 11.02
N ALA A 315 5.75 26.59 11.84
CA ALA A 315 7.12 26.97 11.46
C ALA A 315 8.10 25.80 11.61
N ARG A 316 7.85 24.90 12.57
CA ARG A 316 8.71 23.75 12.91
C ARG A 316 8.41 22.50 12.09
N ARG A 317 7.16 22.34 11.64
CA ARG A 317 6.69 21.15 10.92
C ARG A 317 6.62 21.43 9.43
N ALA A 318 7.50 20.80 8.65
CA ALA A 318 7.60 21.04 7.22
C ALA A 318 6.30 20.75 6.47
N ALA A 319 5.67 19.59 6.72
CA ALA A 319 4.42 19.17 6.10
C ALA A 319 3.25 20.16 6.31
N TRP A 320 3.26 20.93 7.40
CA TRP A 320 2.18 21.89 7.70
C TRP A 320 2.22 23.14 6.80
N ARG A 321 3.34 23.34 6.10
CA ARG A 321 3.53 24.45 5.14
C ARG A 321 3.22 24.02 3.71
N GLU A 322 3.05 22.72 3.47
CA GLU A 322 2.71 22.19 2.17
C GLU A 322 1.26 22.53 1.82
N PRO A 323 0.93 22.68 0.52
CA PRO A 323 -0.45 22.84 0.09
C PRO A 323 -1.29 21.60 0.44
N PRO A 324 -2.63 21.68 0.33
CA PRO A 324 -3.47 20.48 0.29
C PRO A 324 -2.98 19.50 -0.77
N ARG A 325 -3.22 18.21 -0.55
CA ARG A 325 -2.91 17.17 -1.54
C ARG A 325 -3.78 17.35 -2.79
N PRO A 326 -3.34 16.83 -3.95
CA PRO A 326 -4.21 16.72 -5.11
C PRO A 326 -5.53 16.04 -4.72
N GLU A 327 -6.65 16.58 -5.21
CA GLU A 327 -7.94 15.94 -4.98
C GLU A 327 -8.01 14.62 -5.74
N SER A 328 -8.42 13.56 -5.05
CA SER A 328 -8.73 12.30 -5.70
C SER A 328 -9.93 12.47 -6.65
N PRO A 329 -9.88 11.94 -7.89
CA PRO A 329 -11.06 11.83 -8.74
C PRO A 329 -12.22 11.09 -8.05
N ALA A 330 -11.90 10.13 -7.17
CA ALA A 330 -12.87 9.41 -6.35
C ALA A 330 -13.39 10.24 -5.15
N ALA A 331 -12.77 11.38 -4.81
CA ALA A 331 -13.22 12.26 -3.72
C ALA A 331 -14.48 13.08 -4.07
N LYS A 332 -15.00 13.01 -5.30
CA LYS A 332 -16.22 13.75 -5.69
C LYS A 332 -17.50 13.11 -5.17
N ALA A 333 -17.56 11.78 -5.15
CA ALA A 333 -18.71 11.04 -4.68
C ALA A 333 -18.32 9.60 -4.31
N LEU A 334 -18.82 9.13 -3.17
CA LEU A 334 -18.81 7.70 -2.84
C LEU A 334 -20.05 7.03 -3.44
N HIS A 335 -19.82 5.97 -4.20
CA HIS A 335 -20.88 5.13 -4.75
C HIS A 335 -20.85 3.76 -4.08
N ILE A 336 -21.84 3.47 -3.23
CA ILE A 336 -22.02 2.13 -2.65
C ILE A 336 -23.04 1.40 -3.49
N ALA A 337 -22.66 0.25 -4.05
CA ALA A 337 -23.57 -0.65 -4.77
C ALA A 337 -23.63 -1.99 -4.04
N TRP A 338 -24.83 -2.40 -3.66
CA TRP A 338 -25.06 -3.59 -2.86
C TRP A 338 -26.17 -4.42 -3.49
N ASN A 339 -25.85 -5.67 -3.84
CA ASN A 339 -26.83 -6.63 -4.35
C ASN A 339 -27.15 -7.61 -3.22
N VAL A 340 -28.40 -7.57 -2.74
CA VAL A 340 -28.86 -8.38 -1.62
C VAL A 340 -29.61 -9.59 -2.16
N PRO A 341 -29.15 -10.82 -1.91
CA PRO A 341 -29.90 -12.02 -2.26
C PRO A 341 -31.29 -11.98 -1.63
N VAL A 342 -32.31 -12.39 -2.39
CA VAL A 342 -33.70 -12.44 -1.87
C VAL A 342 -33.78 -13.32 -0.62
N SER A 343 -33.02 -14.41 -0.56
CA SER A 343 -32.95 -15.28 0.63
C SER A 343 -32.49 -14.54 1.89
N GLU A 344 -31.57 -13.58 1.76
CA GLU A 344 -31.13 -12.75 2.90
C GLU A 344 -32.20 -11.74 3.32
N LEU A 345 -32.94 -11.18 2.35
CA LEU A 345 -34.09 -10.31 2.64
C LEU A 345 -35.22 -11.06 3.34
N GLN A 346 -35.49 -12.30 2.93
CA GLN A 346 -36.43 -13.18 3.60
C GLN A 346 -36.00 -13.45 5.05
N ALA A 347 -34.74 -13.86 5.25
CA ALA A 347 -34.21 -14.10 6.59
C ALA A 347 -34.19 -12.82 7.45
N LEU A 348 -33.98 -11.65 6.85
CA LEU A 348 -34.10 -10.36 7.54
C LEU A 348 -35.55 -10.09 7.95
N HIS A 349 -36.51 -10.33 7.07
CA HIS A 349 -37.94 -10.16 7.34
C HIS A 349 -38.42 -11.09 8.47
N GLU A 350 -38.12 -12.38 8.37
CA GLU A 350 -38.51 -13.39 9.37
C GLU A 350 -37.93 -13.06 10.76
N ARG A 351 -36.66 -12.63 10.83
CA ARG A 351 -36.06 -12.14 12.08
C ARG A 351 -36.81 -10.93 12.64
N ALA A 352 -37.17 -9.96 11.81
CA ALA A 352 -37.93 -8.80 12.25
C ALA A 352 -39.36 -9.15 12.71
N GLU A 353 -40.01 -10.16 12.13
CA GLU A 353 -41.31 -10.65 12.62
C GLU A 353 -41.22 -11.20 14.05
N LEU A 354 -40.13 -11.92 14.35
CA LEU A 354 -39.87 -12.55 15.63
C LEU A 354 -39.37 -11.55 16.69
N GLU A 355 -38.36 -10.75 16.35
CA GLU A 355 -37.63 -9.88 17.27
C GLU A 355 -38.18 -8.44 17.30
N GLY A 356 -39.08 -8.11 16.39
CA GLY A 356 -39.63 -6.77 16.20
C GLY A 356 -38.75 -5.86 15.34
N VAL A 357 -37.43 -5.99 15.40
CA VAL A 357 -36.47 -5.22 14.59
C VAL A 357 -35.28 -6.10 14.21
N ALA A 358 -34.86 -6.06 12.95
CA ALA A 358 -33.65 -6.70 12.47
C ALA A 358 -32.90 -5.79 11.49
N HIS A 359 -31.59 -6.01 11.34
CA HIS A 359 -30.76 -5.26 10.40
C HIS A 359 -29.82 -6.17 9.60
N LEU A 360 -29.47 -5.71 8.40
CA LEU A 360 -28.48 -6.35 7.52
C LEU A 360 -27.55 -5.26 6.98
N PRO A 361 -26.25 -5.26 7.32
CA PRO A 361 -25.30 -4.28 6.82
C PRO A 361 -24.68 -4.71 5.47
N SER A 362 -24.35 -3.73 4.63
CA SER A 362 -23.48 -3.91 3.47
C SER A 362 -22.02 -4.03 3.92
N PRO A 363 -21.13 -4.53 3.04
CA PRO A 363 -19.70 -4.33 3.24
C PRO A 363 -19.39 -2.83 3.44
N PRO A 364 -18.51 -2.47 4.39
CA PRO A 364 -18.16 -1.08 4.62
C PRO A 364 -17.26 -0.56 3.49
N SER A 365 -17.35 0.74 3.22
CA SER A 365 -16.50 1.49 2.30
C SER A 365 -15.82 2.63 3.05
N VAL A 366 -14.52 2.83 2.85
CA VAL A 366 -13.80 3.94 3.47
C VAL A 366 -13.67 5.07 2.45
N TRP A 367 -14.05 6.29 2.85
CA TRP A 367 -14.01 7.46 1.99
C TRP A 367 -13.88 8.74 2.80
N GLN A 368 -12.93 9.61 2.42
CA GLN A 368 -12.59 10.83 3.17
C GLN A 368 -12.27 10.56 4.65
N GLY A 369 -11.60 9.44 4.91
CA GLY A 369 -11.25 8.92 6.23
C GLY A 369 -12.40 8.28 7.02
N LEU A 370 -13.65 8.50 6.62
CA LEU A 370 -14.82 7.93 7.30
C LEU A 370 -15.16 6.56 6.74
N ARG A 371 -15.67 5.67 7.59
CA ARG A 371 -16.22 4.39 7.15
C ARG A 371 -17.73 4.53 6.94
N TRP A 372 -18.22 4.07 5.80
CA TRP A 372 -19.61 4.15 5.38
C TRP A 372 -20.17 2.76 5.13
N ASP A 373 -21.41 2.50 5.52
CA ASP A 373 -22.15 1.33 5.04
C ASP A 373 -23.62 1.65 4.81
N LEU A 374 -24.26 0.78 4.04
CA LEU A 374 -25.71 0.73 3.93
C LEU A 374 -26.25 -0.32 4.88
N ARG A 375 -27.40 -0.07 5.48
CA ARG A 375 -28.14 -1.07 6.23
C ARG A 375 -29.55 -1.16 5.75
N LEU A 376 -29.99 -2.39 5.52
CA LEU A 376 -31.39 -2.70 5.50
C LEU A 376 -31.88 -2.84 6.94
N HIS A 377 -32.96 -2.15 7.25
CA HIS A 377 -33.59 -2.16 8.56
C HIS A 377 -35.02 -2.64 8.39
N ALA A 378 -35.31 -3.82 8.93
CA ALA A 378 -36.63 -4.42 8.92
C ALA A 378 -37.27 -4.24 10.29
N ALA A 379 -38.44 -3.60 10.35
CA ALA A 379 -39.15 -3.34 11.60
C ALA A 379 -40.61 -3.76 11.50
N ARG A 380 -41.07 -4.54 12.47
CA ARG A 380 -42.47 -4.94 12.61
C ARG A 380 -43.31 -3.74 13.04
N ARG A 381 -44.37 -3.47 12.30
CA ARG A 381 -45.37 -2.43 12.55
C ARG A 381 -46.77 -3.02 12.52
N GLU A 382 -47.77 -2.19 12.84
CA GLU A 382 -49.17 -2.54 12.63
C GLU A 382 -49.39 -2.79 11.12
N GLY A 383 -49.55 -4.06 10.74
CA GLY A 383 -49.65 -4.48 9.35
C GLY A 383 -48.42 -5.19 8.76
N GLY A 384 -47.46 -5.66 9.55
CA GLY A 384 -46.37 -6.52 9.04
C GLY A 384 -45.00 -5.86 9.14
N VAL A 385 -44.04 -6.33 8.36
CA VAL A 385 -42.65 -5.84 8.41
C VAL A 385 -42.39 -4.83 7.30
N LEU A 386 -41.90 -3.65 7.68
CA LEU A 386 -41.39 -2.65 6.75
C LEU A 386 -39.88 -2.81 6.61
N VAL A 387 -39.38 -2.81 5.38
CA VAL A 387 -37.95 -2.84 5.08
C VAL A 387 -37.51 -1.48 4.55
N GLY A 388 -36.68 -0.81 5.33
CA GLY A 388 -36.05 0.44 4.97
C GLY A 388 -34.58 0.30 4.59
N VAL A 389 -34.04 1.31 3.91
CA VAL A 389 -32.63 1.42 3.53
C VAL A 389 -32.06 2.67 4.17
N TYR A 390 -30.94 2.53 4.88
CA TYR A 390 -30.30 3.60 5.63
C TYR A 390 -28.80 3.64 5.34
N VAL A 391 -28.23 4.85 5.25
CA VAL A 391 -26.80 5.11 5.16
C VAL A 391 -26.27 5.41 6.56
N PHE A 392 -25.16 4.76 6.90
CA PHE A 392 -24.44 4.95 8.15
C PHE A 392 -23.04 5.49 7.85
N ALA A 393 -22.67 6.56 8.54
CA ALA A 393 -21.30 7.00 8.68
C ALA A 393 -20.80 6.56 10.05
N HIS A 394 -19.63 5.96 10.10
CA HIS A 394 -18.94 5.58 11.32
C HIS A 394 -17.86 6.59 11.57
N LEU A 395 -17.99 7.30 12.68
CA LEU A 395 -16.93 8.13 13.20
C LEU A 395 -15.75 7.24 13.59
N PRO A 396 -14.50 7.68 13.36
CA PRO A 396 -13.34 6.98 13.86
C PRO A 396 -13.38 6.81 15.39
N PRO A 397 -12.74 5.77 15.94
CA PRO A 397 -12.61 5.62 17.38
C PRO A 397 -12.04 6.88 18.04
N GLY A 398 -12.61 7.30 19.16
CA GLY A 398 -12.18 8.48 19.92
C GLY A 398 -12.92 9.78 19.60
N CYS A 399 -13.70 9.84 18.51
CA CYS A 399 -14.65 10.94 18.31
C CYS A 399 -15.66 11.04 19.45
N CYS A 400 -16.03 12.28 19.84
CA CYS A 400 -17.12 12.49 20.79
C CYS A 400 -18.46 12.00 20.21
N GLU A 401 -19.36 11.53 21.07
CA GLU A 401 -20.71 11.11 20.64
C GLU A 401 -21.52 12.27 20.03
N GLU A 402 -21.14 13.49 20.36
CA GLU A 402 -21.72 14.75 19.87
C GLU A 402 -21.11 15.20 18.53
N ALA A 403 -20.23 14.40 17.90
CA ALA A 403 -19.69 14.76 16.60
C ALA A 403 -20.73 14.52 15.50
N PHE A 404 -20.77 15.43 14.53
CA PHE A 404 -21.71 15.38 13.43
C PHE A 404 -20.95 15.40 12.10
N VAL A 405 -21.46 14.64 11.14
CA VAL A 405 -21.04 14.66 9.74
C VAL A 405 -22.21 15.16 8.92
N SER A 406 -21.98 16.14 8.04
CA SER A 406 -22.96 16.52 7.02
C SER A 406 -22.56 15.88 5.68
N ALA A 407 -23.54 15.37 4.93
CA ALA A 407 -23.30 14.81 3.61
C ALA A 407 -24.59 14.86 2.77
N SER A 408 -24.45 15.11 1.46
CA SER A 408 -25.52 14.96 0.47
C SER A 408 -25.66 13.50 0.09
N VAL A 409 -26.81 12.86 0.36
CA VAL A 409 -27.02 11.42 0.12
C VAL A 409 -28.15 11.19 -0.87
N LYS A 410 -27.91 10.38 -1.89
CA LYS A 410 -28.95 9.89 -2.81
C LYS A 410 -29.00 8.38 -2.72
N VAL A 411 -30.17 7.81 -2.41
CA VAL A 411 -30.37 6.35 -2.37
C VAL A 411 -31.30 5.96 -3.51
N GLU A 412 -30.90 4.94 -4.28
CA GLU A 412 -31.63 4.38 -5.40
C GLU A 412 -31.79 2.88 -5.18
N ALA A 413 -33.00 2.36 -5.29
CA ALA A 413 -33.25 0.92 -5.44
C ALA A 413 -33.76 0.67 -6.86
N ALA A 414 -33.31 -0.41 -7.50
CA ALA A 414 -33.63 -0.70 -8.90
C ALA A 414 -35.15 -0.72 -9.16
N HIS A 415 -35.55 -0.22 -10.33
CA HIS A 415 -36.93 -0.16 -10.86
C HIS A 415 -37.92 0.76 -10.16
N LEU A 416 -37.54 1.49 -9.10
CA LEU A 416 -38.30 2.66 -8.67
C LEU A 416 -38.06 3.81 -9.65
N SER A 417 -39.00 4.06 -10.55
CA SER A 417 -39.05 5.27 -11.40
C SER A 417 -39.15 6.58 -10.60
N ARG A 418 -39.22 6.50 -9.27
CA ARG A 418 -39.07 7.60 -8.32
C ARG A 418 -37.68 7.53 -7.69
N GLY A 419 -36.68 8.06 -8.37
CA GLY A 419 -35.42 8.41 -7.71
C GLY A 419 -35.71 9.45 -6.63
N PHE A 420 -35.42 9.15 -5.37
CA PHE A 420 -35.58 10.11 -4.28
C PHE A 420 -34.23 10.79 -4.04
N THR A 421 -34.18 12.10 -4.26
CA THR A 421 -33.05 12.93 -3.84
C THR A 421 -33.29 13.32 -2.39
N VAL A 422 -32.46 12.84 -1.45
CA VAL A 422 -32.43 13.45 -0.11
C VAL A 422 -31.73 14.80 -0.27
N MET A 423 -32.44 15.87 0.06
CA MET A 423 -31.94 17.25 -0.05
C MET A 423 -30.69 17.45 0.83
N PRO A 424 -29.78 18.39 0.48
CA PRO A 424 -28.66 18.77 1.35
C PRO A 424 -29.20 19.25 2.70
N PHE A 425 -28.65 18.74 3.81
CA PHE A 425 -29.11 19.07 5.15
C PHE A 425 -28.01 19.73 5.98
N SER A 426 -28.34 20.90 6.55
CA SER A 426 -27.54 21.59 7.57
C SER A 426 -28.22 21.42 8.93
N LEU A 427 -27.51 20.86 9.91
CA LEU A 427 -28.04 20.46 11.22
C LEU A 427 -27.90 21.60 12.25
N GLY A 428 -28.99 21.93 12.96
CA GLY A 428 -28.98 22.89 14.07
C GLY A 428 -29.98 22.53 15.18
N SER A 429 -29.46 22.40 16.41
CA SER A 429 -30.14 22.38 17.73
C SER A 429 -31.07 21.20 18.07
N PRO A 430 -31.41 20.96 19.37
CA PRO A 430 -31.20 19.74 20.15
C PRO A 430 -32.25 18.63 19.89
N SER A 431 -33.00 18.75 18.80
CA SER A 431 -33.82 17.70 18.20
C SER A 431 -33.14 17.11 16.95
N ALA A 432 -31.88 17.49 16.71
CA ALA A 432 -31.07 17.17 15.56
C ALA A 432 -30.41 15.79 15.68
N CYS A 433 -31.13 14.80 15.17
CA CYS A 433 -30.65 13.71 14.32
C CYS A 433 -29.14 13.75 13.95
N GLY A 434 -28.28 13.28 14.84
CA GLY A 434 -26.85 13.07 14.56
C GLY A 434 -26.55 11.79 13.79
N LEU A 435 -25.43 11.78 13.07
CA LEU A 435 -24.71 10.53 12.69
C LEU A 435 -23.80 10.08 13.86
N GLY A 436 -24.26 10.31 15.08
CA GLY A 436 -23.72 9.78 16.32
C GLY A 436 -24.43 8.46 16.64
N THR A 437 -23.68 7.39 16.44
CA THR A 437 -23.72 6.08 17.13
C THR A 437 -24.92 5.12 17.01
N SER A 438 -26.09 5.45 16.46
CA SER A 438 -27.10 4.37 16.20
C SER A 438 -28.16 4.60 15.12
N GLU A 439 -28.53 5.84 14.79
CA GLU A 439 -29.65 6.10 13.90
C GLU A 439 -29.17 6.59 12.54
N GLY A 440 -28.87 5.68 11.61
CA GLY A 440 -28.54 6.00 10.22
C GLY A 440 -29.64 6.80 9.52
N ARG A 441 -29.38 7.27 8.30
CA ARG A 441 -30.33 8.11 7.53
C ARG A 441 -30.86 7.38 6.32
N GLY A 442 -32.17 7.34 6.17
CA GLY A 442 -32.79 6.46 5.20
C GLY A 442 -34.29 6.60 5.10
N PHE A 443 -34.89 5.65 4.37
CA PHE A 443 -36.32 5.57 4.15
C PHE A 443 -36.85 4.30 4.81
N ALA A 444 -37.87 4.42 5.65
CA ALA A 444 -38.43 3.27 6.40
C ALA A 444 -39.17 2.26 5.51
N ASP A 445 -39.68 2.69 4.35
CA ASP A 445 -40.29 1.84 3.32
C ASP A 445 -39.61 2.14 1.98
N ALA A 446 -38.33 1.75 1.89
CA ALA A 446 -37.48 2.12 0.75
C ALA A 446 -37.93 1.45 -0.56
N PHE A 447 -38.71 0.37 -0.48
CA PHE A 447 -39.15 -0.43 -1.62
C PHE A 447 -40.59 -0.14 -2.05
N GLY A 448 -41.35 0.65 -1.28
CA GLY A 448 -42.72 1.03 -1.62
C GLY A 448 -43.70 -0.14 -1.64
N LEU A 449 -43.36 -1.25 -0.98
CA LEU A 449 -44.25 -2.40 -0.79
C LEU A 449 -45.25 -2.14 0.35
N GLY A 450 -45.04 -1.07 1.12
CA GLY A 450 -45.85 -0.69 2.26
C GLY A 450 -45.85 -1.77 3.35
N ALA A 451 -46.77 -1.62 4.29
CA ALA A 451 -47.16 -2.71 5.20
C ALA A 451 -48.04 -3.74 4.46
N GLY A 452 -47.78 -3.99 3.17
CA GLY A 452 -48.51 -4.93 2.32
C GLY A 452 -48.07 -6.38 2.50
N LEU A 453 -46.86 -6.58 3.05
CA LEU A 453 -46.34 -7.87 3.55
C LEU A 453 -47.02 -8.26 4.88
N ARG A 454 -48.37 -8.22 4.90
CA ARG A 454 -49.18 -8.43 6.12
C ARG A 454 -49.19 -9.88 6.61
N ALA A 455 -48.86 -10.82 5.74
CA ALA A 455 -49.05 -12.25 5.94
C ALA A 455 -47.75 -13.06 5.82
N GLY A 456 -46.61 -12.42 6.03
CA GLY A 456 -45.28 -13.04 5.85
C GLY A 456 -44.58 -12.60 4.58
N TRP A 457 -43.43 -13.20 4.33
CA TRP A 457 -42.60 -12.93 3.15
C TRP A 457 -43.30 -13.36 1.85
N ASP A 458 -43.43 -12.45 0.89
CA ASP A 458 -44.01 -12.71 -0.44
C ASP A 458 -43.02 -12.34 -1.56
N GLU A 459 -42.16 -13.28 -1.93
CA GLU A 459 -41.19 -13.09 -3.01
C GLU A 459 -41.84 -12.73 -4.36
N ALA A 460 -43.07 -13.21 -4.62
CA ALA A 460 -43.77 -12.91 -5.86
C ALA A 460 -44.13 -11.42 -5.95
N ALA A 461 -44.50 -10.78 -4.83
CA ALA A 461 -44.71 -9.34 -4.76
C ALA A 461 -43.43 -8.54 -5.08
N TRP A 462 -42.27 -8.96 -4.53
CA TRP A 462 -40.99 -8.31 -4.83
C TRP A 462 -40.61 -8.44 -6.32
N ARG A 463 -40.84 -9.60 -6.93
CA ARG A 463 -40.63 -9.81 -8.37
C ARG A 463 -41.62 -9.00 -9.22
N ALA A 464 -42.89 -8.97 -8.84
CA ALA A 464 -43.94 -8.22 -9.56
C ALA A 464 -43.70 -6.71 -9.51
N ALA A 465 -43.10 -6.20 -8.43
CA ALA A 465 -42.63 -4.82 -8.32
C ALA A 465 -41.36 -4.53 -9.14
N GLY A 466 -40.78 -5.54 -9.79
CA GLY A 466 -39.54 -5.42 -10.57
C GLY A 466 -38.29 -5.21 -9.71
N LEU A 467 -38.35 -5.42 -8.39
CA LEU A 467 -37.23 -5.15 -7.48
C LEU A 467 -36.14 -6.24 -7.55
N VAL A 468 -36.53 -7.46 -7.92
CA VAL A 468 -35.66 -8.63 -7.99
C VAL A 468 -35.11 -8.76 -9.41
N GLY A 469 -33.80 -8.59 -9.56
CA GLY A 469 -33.12 -8.80 -10.84
C GLY A 469 -33.02 -10.29 -11.22
N GLU A 470 -32.55 -10.57 -12.44
CA GLU A 470 -32.44 -11.92 -13.00
C GLU A 470 -31.65 -12.90 -12.12
N ARG A 471 -30.70 -12.40 -11.33
CA ARG A 471 -29.86 -13.19 -10.42
C ARG A 471 -30.52 -13.49 -9.07
N GLY A 472 -31.80 -13.16 -8.89
CA GLY A 472 -32.49 -13.35 -7.61
C GLY A 472 -31.99 -12.43 -6.50
N SER A 473 -31.60 -11.19 -6.85
CA SER A 473 -31.09 -10.20 -5.91
C SER A 473 -31.74 -8.84 -6.11
N VAL A 474 -31.89 -8.09 -5.02
CA VAL A 474 -32.32 -6.68 -5.03
C VAL A 474 -31.10 -5.79 -5.03
N SER A 475 -31.01 -4.85 -5.98
CA SER A 475 -29.89 -3.90 -6.08
C SER A 475 -30.23 -2.60 -5.36
N VAL A 476 -29.39 -2.24 -4.40
CA VAL A 476 -29.47 -1.01 -3.61
C VAL A 476 -28.20 -0.20 -3.88
N ARG A 477 -28.37 1.08 -4.21
CA ARG A 477 -27.27 1.99 -4.49
C ARG A 477 -27.40 3.25 -3.65
N ALA A 478 -26.27 3.75 -3.17
CA ALA A 478 -26.19 5.06 -2.57
C ALA A 478 -25.07 5.87 -3.21
N THR A 479 -25.31 7.16 -3.38
CA THR A 479 -24.32 8.15 -3.78
C THR A 479 -24.21 9.19 -2.67
N ILE A 480 -23.02 9.37 -2.13
CA ILE A 480 -22.73 10.31 -1.03
C ILE A 480 -21.78 11.38 -1.57
N ARG A 481 -22.05 12.66 -1.30
CA ARG A 481 -21.32 13.85 -1.77
C ARG A 481 -21.20 14.90 -0.68
N ASP A 482 -20.38 15.91 -0.91
CA ASP A 482 -20.31 17.14 -0.10
C ASP A 482 -20.12 16.86 1.41
N VAL A 483 -19.22 15.93 1.75
CA VAL A 483 -18.95 15.57 3.15
C VAL A 483 -18.19 16.70 3.85
N ALA A 484 -18.69 17.11 5.02
CA ALA A 484 -18.09 18.15 5.86
C ALA A 484 -18.06 17.77 7.34
#